data_AF-A0A2H6FER7-F1
#
_entry.id   AF-A0A2H6FER7-F1
#
_cell.length_a   1.000
_cell.length_b   1.000
_cell.length_c   1.000
_cell.angle_alpha   90.00
_cell.angle_beta   90.00
_cell.angle_gamma   90.00
#
_symmetry.space_group_name_H-M   'P 1'
#
loop_
_entity.id
_entity.type
_entity.pdbx_description
1 polymer ?
#
loop_
_entity_poly.entity_id
_entity_poly.type
_entity_poly.pdbx_seq_one_letter_code
_entity_poly.pdbx_strand_id
1 'polypeptide(L)'
;MRRLKRFLIILNSLILLTFSVTCSKPEMRDNSISRTLGGYYGGTHDLEGFNEKVAKLRSIDDIEIKGDISVHGGNRDFRGSFIMSVKGEDMDMNISSKGITAGSIHLKGGNIEMTPSLGDEYVEYMFAVILRDALVWWNIYGYDTVITGSNYVIRNSWKKIYVNPVFLLPEKQIVRMTRHREVEISYADVRDYGFSMLSSKVKFEYNRYKCNLSITDIEVGKVSKSVKVRDP
;
A
#
# COMPACT_ATOMS: atom_id res chain seq x y z
N MET A 1 56.49 4.62 18.13
CA MET A 1 55.27 4.72 18.98
C MET A 1 55.32 5.98 19.82
N ARG A 2 54.38 6.94 19.64
CA ARG A 2 53.98 8.06 20.54
C ARG A 2 53.40 9.21 19.68
N ARG A 3 52.10 9.13 19.36
CA ARG A 3 51.19 10.23 18.97
C ARG A 3 49.81 9.64 18.66
N LEU A 4 49.21 9.07 19.69
CA LEU A 4 47.79 8.72 19.77
C LEU A 4 47.31 9.22 21.15
N LYS A 5 46.02 9.59 21.27
CA LYS A 5 45.39 10.36 22.39
C LYS A 5 45.54 11.88 22.29
N ARG A 6 44.56 12.52 21.63
CA ARG A 6 43.94 13.84 21.93
C ARG A 6 43.02 14.23 20.75
N PHE A 7 41.84 13.60 20.66
CA PHE A 7 40.67 14.09 19.92
C PHE A 7 39.43 13.28 20.32
N LEU A 8 39.05 13.44 21.60
CA LEU A 8 37.77 13.03 22.15
C LEU A 8 37.46 14.00 23.30
N ILE A 9 36.18 14.26 23.58
CA ILE A 9 35.69 15.15 24.66
C ILE A 9 35.82 16.67 24.36
N ILE A 10 35.21 17.11 23.25
CA ILE A 10 34.49 18.40 23.09
C ILE A 10 33.41 18.11 22.02
N LEU A 11 32.11 18.41 22.14
CA LEU A 11 31.27 18.93 23.25
C LEU A 11 30.05 17.99 23.42
N ASN A 12 29.27 18.13 24.50
CA ASN A 12 27.92 17.56 24.63
C ASN A 12 27.03 18.54 25.42
N SER A 13 26.33 19.45 24.73
CA SER A 13 25.36 20.41 25.30
C SER A 13 24.61 21.17 24.20
N LEU A 14 23.32 21.43 24.43
CA LEU A 14 22.44 22.39 23.73
C LEU A 14 22.36 22.30 22.18
N ILE A 15 21.21 21.82 21.69
CA ILE A 15 20.19 22.68 21.04
C ILE A 15 18.83 21.96 21.15
N LEU A 16 17.96 22.49 22.00
CA LEU A 16 16.52 22.23 21.96
C LEU A 16 15.93 23.15 20.89
N LEU A 17 15.74 22.65 19.67
CA LEU A 17 14.96 23.35 18.64
C LEU A 17 13.54 22.81 18.63
N THR A 18 12.63 23.57 19.23
CA THR A 18 11.19 23.39 19.14
C THR A 18 10.72 23.63 17.71
N PHE A 19 10.52 22.55 16.94
CA PHE A 19 9.80 22.63 15.67
C PHE A 19 8.30 22.73 15.92
N SER A 20 7.78 23.95 16.01
CA SER A 20 6.36 24.21 15.77
C SER A 20 6.06 23.97 14.30
N VAL A 21 5.64 22.76 13.95
CA VAL A 21 5.08 22.48 12.62
C VAL A 21 3.68 23.06 12.57
N THR A 22 3.56 24.26 12.00
CA THR A 22 2.28 24.82 11.58
C THR A 22 1.70 23.95 10.46
N CYS A 23 0.73 23.10 10.82
CA CYS A 23 0.00 22.26 9.87
C CYS A 23 -0.88 23.14 8.96
N SER A 24 -0.34 23.60 7.84
CA SER A 24 -1.13 24.20 6.77
C SER A 24 -2.08 23.15 6.20
N LYS A 25 -3.38 23.45 6.24
CA LYS A 25 -4.38 22.62 5.55
C LYS A 25 -4.03 22.59 4.05
N PRO A 26 -3.95 21.40 3.40
CA PRO A 26 -3.94 21.35 1.96
C PRO A 26 -5.29 21.87 1.45
N GLU A 27 -5.23 22.91 0.61
CA GLU A 27 -6.38 23.46 -0.07
C GLU A 27 -6.90 22.41 -1.07
N MET A 28 -8.07 21.83 -0.79
CA MET A 28 -8.72 20.91 -1.72
C MET A 28 -9.09 21.68 -2.98
N ARG A 29 -8.42 21.38 -4.09
CA ARG A 29 -8.88 21.83 -5.40
C ARG A 29 -10.12 21.03 -5.77
N ASP A 30 -11.26 21.72 -5.86
CA ASP A 30 -12.49 21.20 -6.46
C ASP A 30 -12.22 20.77 -7.91
N ASN A 31 -12.05 19.47 -8.13
CA ASN A 31 -12.22 18.85 -9.42
C ASN A 31 -13.67 18.36 -9.52
N SER A 32 -14.48 19.14 -10.24
CA SER A 32 -15.92 18.97 -10.38
C SER A 32 -16.31 17.77 -11.27
N ILE A 33 -16.08 16.55 -10.77
CA ILE A 33 -16.75 15.34 -11.26
C ILE A 33 -18.17 15.29 -10.65
N SER A 34 -18.98 16.28 -11.01
CA SER A 34 -20.40 16.36 -10.66
C SER A 34 -21.27 16.07 -11.88
N ARG A 35 -21.55 14.79 -12.12
CA ARG A 35 -22.80 14.29 -12.74
C ARG A 35 -22.90 12.76 -12.62
N THR A 36 -24.12 12.28 -12.39
CA THR A 36 -24.56 10.85 -12.40
C THR A 36 -23.98 9.89 -11.36
N LEU A 37 -24.06 10.25 -10.06
CA LEU A 37 -24.23 9.28 -8.95
C LEU A 37 -25.37 9.74 -8.02
N GLY A 38 -26.58 9.84 -8.57
CA GLY A 38 -27.79 10.11 -7.78
C GLY A 38 -28.39 8.82 -7.23
N GLY A 39 -28.49 8.69 -5.89
CA GLY A 39 -29.29 7.63 -5.26
C GLY A 39 -28.73 6.95 -4.01
N TYR A 40 -27.49 7.23 -3.59
CA TYR A 40 -26.79 6.47 -2.52
C TYR A 40 -26.31 7.31 -1.33
N TYR A 41 -27.20 8.08 -0.71
CA TYR A 41 -26.90 8.78 0.56
C TYR A 41 -28.11 8.72 1.50
N GLY A 42 -27.99 7.95 2.59
CA GLY A 42 -29.06 7.71 3.56
C GLY A 42 -29.00 6.34 4.26
N GLY A 43 -28.21 5.41 3.74
CA GLY A 43 -27.94 4.15 4.44
C GLY A 43 -27.14 4.37 5.71
N THR A 44 -27.66 3.86 6.83
CA THR A 44 -26.89 3.58 8.05
C THR A 44 -25.62 2.79 7.70
N HIS A 45 -24.55 2.94 8.48
CA HIS A 45 -23.30 2.20 8.29
C HIS A 45 -23.51 0.68 8.42
N ASP A 46 -23.85 0.04 7.30
CA ASP A 46 -24.02 -1.39 7.19
C ASP A 46 -22.66 -2.10 7.19
N LEU A 47 -22.27 -2.54 8.38
CA LEU A 47 -21.07 -3.33 8.63
C LEU A 47 -21.17 -4.74 8.01
N GLU A 48 -22.39 -5.28 7.85
CA GLU A 48 -22.62 -6.61 7.27
C GLU A 48 -22.36 -6.58 5.77
N GLY A 49 -23.00 -5.67 5.03
CA GLY A 49 -22.75 -5.46 3.60
C GLY A 49 -21.29 -5.06 3.29
N PHE A 50 -20.64 -4.30 4.18
CA PHE A 50 -19.20 -4.05 4.06
C PHE A 50 -18.36 -5.33 4.19
N ASN A 51 -18.60 -6.13 5.24
CA ASN A 51 -17.89 -7.38 5.45
C ASN A 51 -18.15 -8.39 4.32
N GLU A 52 -19.35 -8.42 3.75
CA GLU A 52 -19.69 -9.25 2.57
C GLU A 52 -18.87 -8.82 1.33
N LYS A 53 -18.75 -7.52 1.06
CA LYS A 53 -17.91 -7.01 -0.04
C LYS A 53 -16.43 -7.34 0.17
N VAL A 54 -15.92 -7.19 1.39
CA VAL A 54 -14.53 -7.59 1.73
C VAL A 54 -14.34 -9.10 1.58
N ALA A 55 -15.31 -9.92 1.98
CA ALA A 55 -15.28 -11.37 1.81
C ALA A 55 -15.24 -11.78 0.33
N LYS A 56 -16.01 -11.12 -0.55
CA LYS A 56 -15.96 -11.31 -2.01
C LYS A 56 -14.59 -10.96 -2.60
N LEU A 57 -13.97 -9.86 -2.17
CA LEU A 57 -12.59 -9.53 -2.59
C LEU A 57 -11.57 -10.56 -2.07
N ARG A 58 -11.77 -11.08 -0.86
CA ARG A 58 -10.92 -12.13 -0.26
C ARG A 58 -11.07 -13.52 -0.89
N SER A 59 -12.07 -13.77 -1.75
CA SER A 59 -12.13 -15.00 -2.57
C SER A 59 -11.31 -14.93 -3.86
N ILE A 60 -10.56 -13.84 -4.07
CA ILE A 60 -9.60 -13.70 -5.17
C ILE A 60 -8.26 -14.29 -4.72
N ASP A 61 -7.97 -15.50 -5.19
CA ASP A 61 -6.72 -16.21 -4.85
C ASP A 61 -5.51 -15.79 -5.70
N ASP A 62 -5.77 -15.24 -6.90
CA ASP A 62 -4.79 -14.95 -7.94
C ASP A 62 -5.25 -13.69 -8.71
N ILE A 63 -4.36 -12.70 -8.84
CA ILE A 63 -4.66 -11.39 -9.46
C ILE A 63 -3.44 -10.88 -10.22
N GLU A 64 -3.62 -10.51 -11.48
CA GLU A 64 -2.62 -9.82 -12.30
C GLU A 64 -2.96 -8.33 -12.39
N ILE A 65 -1.99 -7.47 -12.10
CA ILE A 65 -2.13 -6.01 -12.02
C ILE A 65 -1.12 -5.38 -12.97
N LYS A 66 -1.59 -4.51 -13.85
CA LYS A 66 -0.78 -3.80 -14.85
C LYS A 66 -0.83 -2.30 -14.58
N GLY A 67 0.27 -1.61 -14.84
CA GLY A 67 0.31 -0.16 -14.61
C GLY A 67 1.69 0.44 -14.82
N ASP A 68 1.86 1.67 -14.32
CA ASP A 68 3.15 2.36 -14.27
C ASP A 68 3.61 2.54 -12.82
N ILE A 69 4.92 2.38 -12.62
CA ILE A 69 5.59 2.59 -11.33
C ILE A 69 6.64 3.69 -11.47
N SER A 70 6.72 4.54 -10.44
CA SER A 70 7.84 5.46 -10.24
C SER A 70 8.34 5.36 -8.81
N VAL A 71 9.62 5.03 -8.65
CA VAL A 71 10.34 4.99 -7.38
C VAL A 71 11.40 6.08 -7.40
N HIS A 72 11.38 6.93 -6.38
CA HIS A 72 12.34 8.02 -6.19
C HIS A 72 13.00 7.89 -4.83
N GLY A 73 14.30 7.59 -4.75
CA GLY A 73 14.96 7.51 -3.45
C GLY A 73 16.43 7.10 -3.39
N GLY A 74 17.17 7.75 -2.48
CA GLY A 74 18.62 7.54 -2.37
C GLY A 74 19.36 8.03 -3.61
N ASN A 75 20.16 7.15 -4.21
CA ASN A 75 20.94 7.46 -5.40
C ASN A 75 20.32 6.85 -6.68
N ARG A 76 19.05 6.44 -6.63
CA ARG A 76 18.37 5.76 -7.74
C ARG A 76 16.95 6.27 -7.92
N ASP A 77 16.68 6.76 -9.12
CA ASP A 77 15.34 6.98 -9.63
C ASP A 77 15.03 5.89 -10.65
N PHE A 78 13.81 5.35 -10.58
CA PHE A 78 13.40 4.24 -11.42
C PHE A 78 11.95 4.41 -11.88
N ARG A 79 11.71 4.24 -13.18
CA ARG A 79 10.39 4.37 -13.81
C ARG A 79 10.21 3.36 -14.94
N GLY A 80 9.04 2.76 -14.99
CA GLY A 80 8.64 1.82 -16.03
C GLY A 80 7.20 1.37 -15.88
N SER A 81 6.71 0.63 -16.87
CA SER A 81 5.44 -0.06 -16.78
C SER A 81 5.66 -1.44 -16.14
N PHE A 82 4.75 -1.87 -15.28
CA PHE A 82 4.84 -3.13 -14.55
C PHE A 82 3.72 -4.10 -14.90
N ILE A 83 4.01 -5.38 -14.72
CA ILE A 83 3.04 -6.47 -14.61
C ILE A 83 3.35 -7.18 -13.29
N MET A 84 2.34 -7.36 -12.46
CA MET A 84 2.46 -7.99 -11.14
C MET A 84 1.40 -9.06 -10.97
N SER A 85 1.81 -10.31 -10.69
CA SER A 85 0.93 -11.34 -10.16
C SER A 85 1.04 -11.36 -8.63
N VAL A 86 -0.09 -11.45 -7.94
CA VAL A 86 -0.16 -11.72 -6.50
C VAL A 86 -1.00 -12.98 -6.29
N LYS A 87 -0.45 -13.94 -5.52
CA LYS A 87 -1.10 -15.22 -5.25
C LYS A 87 -0.95 -15.62 -3.79
N GLY A 88 -2.02 -15.47 -3.02
CA GLY A 88 -1.96 -15.61 -1.56
C GLY A 88 -1.00 -14.59 -0.95
N GLU A 89 0.12 -15.05 -0.39
CA GLU A 89 1.19 -14.18 0.14
C GLU A 89 2.31 -13.90 -0.86
N ASP A 90 2.42 -14.70 -1.94
CA ASP A 90 3.48 -14.56 -2.93
C ASP A 90 3.16 -13.43 -3.92
N MET A 91 4.21 -12.77 -4.43
CA MET A 91 4.12 -11.70 -5.43
C MET A 91 5.27 -11.80 -6.43
N ASP A 92 4.95 -11.80 -7.72
CA ASP A 92 5.91 -11.70 -8.82
C ASP A 92 5.64 -10.42 -9.62
N MET A 93 6.55 -9.45 -9.56
CA MET A 93 6.49 -8.21 -10.32
C MET A 93 7.64 -8.12 -11.32
N ASN A 94 7.32 -7.87 -12.59
CA ASN A 94 8.28 -7.52 -13.63
C ASN A 94 8.05 -6.07 -14.05
N ILE A 95 9.14 -5.32 -14.26
CA ILE A 95 9.08 -3.90 -14.57
C ILE A 95 9.94 -3.61 -15.80
N SER A 96 9.31 -3.02 -16.81
CA SER A 96 9.90 -2.76 -18.13
C SER A 96 9.98 -1.25 -18.39
N SER A 97 11.11 -0.80 -18.92
CA SER A 97 11.31 0.58 -19.35
C SER A 97 11.73 0.60 -20.81
N LYS A 98 10.99 1.33 -21.65
CA LYS A 98 11.20 1.39 -23.11
C LYS A 98 11.24 0.00 -23.80
N GLY A 99 10.43 -0.94 -23.32
CA GLY A 99 10.35 -2.31 -23.87
C GLY A 99 11.44 -3.28 -23.42
N ILE A 100 12.33 -2.87 -22.50
CA ILE A 100 13.39 -3.72 -21.93
C ILE A 100 13.10 -3.95 -20.45
N THR A 101 13.29 -5.18 -19.95
CA THR A 101 13.21 -5.49 -18.52
C THR A 101 14.23 -4.63 -17.77
N ALA A 102 13.72 -3.76 -16.89
CA ALA A 102 14.50 -2.79 -16.15
C ALA A 102 14.56 -3.14 -14.64
N GLY A 103 13.69 -4.04 -14.19
CA GLY A 103 13.80 -4.68 -12.88
C GLY A 103 12.74 -5.76 -12.64
N SER A 104 12.87 -6.48 -11.52
CA SER A 104 11.88 -7.43 -11.01
C SER A 104 11.88 -7.48 -9.47
N ILE A 105 10.77 -7.93 -8.90
CA ILE A 105 10.56 -8.13 -7.46
C ILE A 105 9.83 -9.46 -7.27
N HIS A 106 10.44 -10.42 -6.58
CA HIS A 106 9.86 -11.73 -6.31
C HIS A 106 9.79 -11.96 -4.79
N LEU A 107 8.59 -11.96 -4.23
CA LEU A 107 8.32 -12.31 -2.84
C LEU A 107 7.73 -13.72 -2.80
N LYS A 108 8.46 -14.70 -2.26
CA LYS A 108 8.06 -16.13 -2.25
C LYS A 108 8.32 -16.79 -0.91
N GLY A 109 7.25 -17.22 -0.24
CA GLY A 109 7.33 -17.84 1.09
C GLY A 109 8.07 -17.00 2.12
N GLY A 110 7.95 -15.67 2.04
CA GLY A 110 8.67 -14.71 2.89
C GLY A 110 10.10 -14.35 2.43
N ASN A 111 10.65 -14.99 1.40
CA ASN A 111 11.94 -14.61 0.81
C ASN A 111 11.75 -13.54 -0.26
N ILE A 112 12.70 -12.62 -0.39
CA ILE A 112 12.67 -11.53 -1.38
C ILE A 112 13.87 -11.62 -2.33
N GLU A 113 13.60 -11.55 -3.63
CA GLU A 113 14.61 -11.31 -4.66
C GLU A 113 14.25 -10.02 -5.41
N MET A 114 15.12 -9.01 -5.39
CA MET A 114 14.89 -7.73 -6.07
C MET A 114 16.04 -7.40 -7.01
N THR A 115 15.72 -7.17 -8.28
CA THR A 115 16.68 -6.72 -9.29
C THR A 115 16.24 -5.38 -9.86
N PRO A 116 17.07 -4.32 -9.84
CA PRO A 116 18.33 -4.20 -9.11
C PRO A 116 18.11 -3.98 -7.60
N SER A 117 18.84 -4.71 -6.75
CA SER A 117 18.80 -4.58 -5.29
C SER A 117 18.99 -3.13 -4.81
N LEU A 118 18.19 -2.70 -3.83
CA LEU A 118 18.28 -1.39 -3.16
C LEU A 118 19.48 -1.29 -2.21
N GLY A 119 20.10 -2.42 -1.85
CA GLY A 119 21.32 -2.54 -1.06
C GLY A 119 21.10 -2.80 0.43
N ASP A 120 19.88 -3.14 0.83
CA ASP A 120 19.49 -3.51 2.20
C ASP A 120 18.30 -4.47 2.11
N GLU A 121 18.54 -5.76 2.39
CA GLU A 121 17.55 -6.84 2.26
C GLU A 121 16.28 -6.59 3.09
N TYR A 122 16.41 -5.96 4.27
CA TYR A 122 15.26 -5.61 5.09
C TYR A 122 14.47 -4.47 4.46
N VAL A 123 15.12 -3.47 3.88
CA VAL A 123 14.42 -2.41 3.13
C VAL A 123 13.72 -2.98 1.90
N GLU A 124 14.34 -3.91 1.17
CA GLU A 124 13.77 -4.59 0.00
C GLU A 124 12.55 -5.44 0.36
N TYR A 125 12.68 -6.29 1.40
CA TYR A 125 11.57 -7.08 1.94
C TYR A 125 10.40 -6.20 2.34
N MET A 126 10.66 -5.16 3.14
CA MET A 126 9.60 -4.26 3.60
C MET A 126 8.96 -3.50 2.43
N PHE A 127 9.74 -3.08 1.43
CA PHE A 127 9.21 -2.42 0.23
C PHE A 127 8.28 -3.36 -0.56
N ALA A 128 8.68 -4.62 -0.76
CA ALA A 128 7.86 -5.62 -1.45
C ALA A 128 6.57 -5.95 -0.71
N VAL A 129 6.64 -6.11 0.63
CA VAL A 129 5.45 -6.31 1.47
C VAL A 129 4.51 -5.10 1.41
N ILE A 130 5.02 -3.86 1.52
CA ILE A 130 4.20 -2.64 1.37
C ILE A 130 3.53 -2.61 -0.01
N LEU A 131 4.27 -2.92 -1.07
CA LEU A 131 3.79 -2.89 -2.45
C LEU A 131 2.62 -3.85 -2.67
N ARG A 132 2.79 -5.12 -2.28
CA ARG A 132 1.73 -6.15 -2.29
C ARG A 132 0.53 -5.69 -1.47
N ASP A 133 0.77 -5.35 -0.21
CA ASP A 133 -0.27 -5.01 0.77
C ASP A 133 -1.01 -3.71 0.46
N ALA A 134 -0.45 -2.85 -0.39
CA ALA A 134 -1.13 -1.66 -0.87
C ALA A 134 -2.14 -2.02 -1.96
N LEU A 135 -1.75 -2.87 -2.91
CA LEU A 135 -2.56 -3.25 -4.07
C LEU A 135 -3.66 -4.25 -3.72
N VAL A 136 -3.39 -5.22 -2.85
CA VAL A 136 -4.37 -6.18 -2.33
C VAL A 136 -4.70 -5.90 -0.85
N TRP A 137 -5.08 -4.66 -0.54
CA TRP A 137 -5.36 -4.20 0.84
C TRP A 137 -6.38 -5.06 1.61
N TRP A 138 -7.32 -5.71 0.90
CA TRP A 138 -8.32 -6.62 1.48
C TRP A 138 -7.74 -7.98 1.90
N ASN A 139 -6.54 -8.33 1.44
CA ASN A 139 -5.80 -9.52 1.85
C ASN A 139 -5.13 -9.27 3.22
N ILE A 140 -5.96 -9.29 4.26
CA ILE A 140 -5.56 -9.11 5.66
C ILE A 140 -6.19 -10.22 6.51
N TYR A 141 -5.35 -10.83 7.34
CA TYR A 141 -5.73 -11.87 8.29
C TYR A 141 -5.81 -11.33 9.72
N GLY A 142 -6.67 -11.94 10.54
CA GLY A 142 -6.81 -11.63 11.97
C GLY A 142 -7.13 -10.15 12.23
N TYR A 143 -8.16 -9.61 11.55
CA TYR A 143 -8.56 -8.21 11.66
C TYR A 143 -9.87 -8.01 12.41
N ASP A 144 -9.97 -6.87 13.08
CA ASP A 144 -11.23 -6.27 13.51
C ASP A 144 -11.65 -5.21 12.50
N THR A 145 -12.96 -5.12 12.22
CA THR A 145 -13.54 -3.91 11.61
C THR A 145 -14.24 -3.10 12.69
N VAL A 146 -13.87 -1.82 12.82
CA VAL A 146 -14.56 -0.86 13.71
C VAL A 146 -14.97 0.38 12.92
N ILE A 147 -16.05 1.05 13.33
CA ILE A 147 -16.40 2.38 12.79
C ILE A 147 -15.63 3.43 13.59
N THR A 148 -15.03 4.42 12.93
CA THR A 148 -14.31 5.51 13.61
C THR A 148 -14.50 6.81 12.84
N GLY A 149 -15.25 7.73 13.43
CA GLY A 149 -15.69 8.95 12.74
C GLY A 149 -16.56 8.59 11.54
N SER A 150 -16.20 9.09 10.36
CA SER A 150 -16.88 8.79 9.09
C SER A 150 -16.44 7.49 8.43
N ASN A 151 -15.39 6.81 8.89
CA ASN A 151 -14.75 5.72 8.15
C ASN A 151 -14.91 4.35 8.83
N TYR A 152 -14.97 3.30 8.01
CA TYR A 152 -14.66 1.95 8.48
C TYR A 152 -13.15 1.84 8.67
N VAL A 153 -12.72 1.22 9.75
CA VAL A 153 -11.31 0.96 10.06
C VAL A 153 -11.12 -0.54 10.21
N ILE A 154 -10.55 -1.17 9.19
CA ILE A 154 -10.00 -2.52 9.29
C ILE A 154 -8.65 -2.42 10.00
N ARG A 155 -8.40 -3.23 11.03
CA ARG A 155 -7.12 -3.20 11.76
C ARG A 155 -6.72 -4.56 12.32
N ASN A 156 -5.41 -4.78 12.42
CA ASN A 156 -4.81 -5.82 13.24
C ASN A 156 -3.62 -5.23 14.03
N SER A 157 -2.73 -6.07 14.56
CA SER A 157 -1.57 -5.61 15.36
C SER A 157 -0.58 -4.72 14.58
N TRP A 158 -0.49 -4.89 13.26
CA TRP A 158 0.52 -4.25 12.41
C TRP A 158 -0.02 -3.43 11.24
N LYS A 159 -1.31 -3.53 10.89
CA LYS A 159 -1.95 -2.78 9.79
C LYS A 159 -3.22 -2.07 10.28
N LYS A 160 -3.47 -0.87 9.75
CA LYS A 160 -4.76 -0.15 9.83
C LYS A 160 -5.13 0.36 8.45
N ILE A 161 -6.38 0.18 8.04
CA ILE A 161 -6.91 0.61 6.73
C ILE A 161 -8.17 1.44 7.00
N TYR A 162 -8.14 2.70 6.60
CA TYR A 162 -9.27 3.62 6.65
C TYR A 162 -10.00 3.52 5.32
N VAL A 163 -11.24 3.05 5.37
CA VAL A 163 -12.10 2.78 4.23
C VAL A 163 -13.28 3.73 4.23
N ASN A 164 -13.47 4.44 3.12
CA ASN A 164 -14.60 5.33 2.90
C ASN A 164 -15.91 4.51 2.86
N PRO A 165 -16.95 4.85 3.63
CA PRO A 165 -18.16 4.05 3.75
C PRO A 165 -19.07 4.14 2.51
N VAL A 166 -18.89 5.16 1.66
CA VAL A 166 -19.71 5.37 0.45
C VAL A 166 -19.20 4.50 -0.68
N PHE A 167 -17.89 4.58 -0.96
CA PHE A 167 -17.28 3.84 -2.06
C PHE A 167 -16.84 2.42 -1.66
N LEU A 168 -16.69 2.18 -0.35
CA LEU A 168 -16.09 0.98 0.24
C LEU A 168 -14.68 0.73 -0.35
N LEU A 169 -13.88 1.80 -0.37
CA LEU A 169 -12.52 1.87 -0.89
C LEU A 169 -11.57 2.45 0.16
N PRO A 170 -10.30 2.02 0.19
CA PRO A 170 -9.32 2.59 1.10
C PRO A 170 -9.03 4.03 0.68
N GLU A 171 -9.03 4.94 1.66
CA GLU A 171 -8.49 6.31 1.51
C GLU A 171 -7.02 6.32 1.96
N LYS A 172 -6.74 5.56 3.03
CA LYS A 172 -5.42 5.49 3.68
C LYS A 172 -5.19 4.13 4.31
N GLN A 173 -3.96 3.65 4.25
CA GLN A 173 -3.45 2.53 5.05
C GLN A 173 -2.20 2.95 5.83
N ILE A 174 -2.09 2.49 7.08
CA ILE A 174 -0.93 2.68 7.94
C ILE A 174 -0.38 1.28 8.24
N VAL A 175 0.88 1.03 7.88
CA VAL A 175 1.57 -0.24 8.15
C VAL A 175 2.70 0.01 9.16
N ARG A 176 2.66 -0.73 10.27
CA ARG A 176 3.62 -0.66 11.38
C ARG A 176 4.75 -1.64 11.13
N MET A 177 5.95 -1.10 11.15
CA MET A 177 7.19 -1.82 10.93
C MET A 177 7.95 -1.98 12.25
N THR A 178 9.00 -2.79 12.24
CA THR A 178 9.85 -2.92 13.43
C THR A 178 10.45 -1.56 13.84
N ARG A 179 10.78 -1.40 15.13
CA ARG A 179 11.34 -0.17 15.72
C ARG A 179 10.41 1.06 15.63
N HIS A 180 9.10 0.85 15.76
CA HIS A 180 8.06 1.90 15.81
C HIS A 180 8.01 2.83 14.58
N ARG A 181 8.52 2.39 13.43
CA ARG A 181 8.34 3.10 12.16
C ARG A 181 6.96 2.76 11.60
N GLU A 182 6.20 3.75 11.17
CA GLU A 182 4.95 3.56 10.43
C GLU A 182 5.13 4.05 8.99
N VAL A 183 4.51 3.37 8.03
CA VAL A 183 4.41 3.78 6.63
C VAL A 183 2.97 4.16 6.35
N GLU A 184 2.77 5.38 5.87
CA GLU A 184 1.48 5.82 5.35
C GLU A 184 1.41 5.53 3.84
N ILE A 185 0.34 4.85 3.45
CA ILE A 185 -0.04 4.52 2.08
C ILE A 185 -1.32 5.31 1.81
N SER A 186 -1.30 6.10 0.75
CA SER A 186 -2.42 6.93 0.31
C SER A 186 -2.98 6.43 -1.02
N TYR A 187 -4.28 6.51 -1.16
CA TYR A 187 -5.03 6.04 -2.32
C TYR A 187 -5.75 7.20 -2.98
N ALA A 188 -5.79 7.22 -4.31
CA ALA A 188 -6.45 8.24 -5.09
C ALA A 188 -7.01 7.64 -6.41
N ASP A 189 -7.95 8.37 -7.01
CA ASP A 189 -8.61 8.10 -8.29
C ASP A 189 -9.28 6.72 -8.40
N VAL A 190 -10.61 6.68 -8.48
CA VAL A 190 -11.36 5.41 -8.60
C VAL A 190 -11.50 5.00 -10.07
N ARG A 191 -11.29 3.71 -10.36
CA ARG A 191 -11.59 3.08 -11.66
C ARG A 191 -12.38 1.80 -11.45
N ASP A 192 -13.30 1.52 -12.36
CA ASP A 192 -13.97 0.22 -12.46
C ASP A 192 -13.12 -0.72 -13.33
N TYR A 193 -12.79 -1.90 -12.80
CA TYR A 193 -12.04 -2.96 -13.47
C TYR A 193 -12.95 -4.16 -13.83
N GLY A 194 -14.27 -3.95 -13.89
CA GLY A 194 -15.26 -4.94 -14.33
C GLY A 194 -15.69 -5.95 -13.24
N PHE A 195 -14.83 -6.24 -12.26
CA PHE A 195 -15.18 -7.04 -11.07
C PHE A 195 -15.41 -6.18 -9.82
N SER A 196 -14.75 -5.02 -9.73
CA SER A 196 -14.92 -4.05 -8.66
C SER A 196 -14.40 -2.68 -9.06
N MET A 197 -14.97 -1.64 -8.46
CA MET A 197 -14.28 -0.36 -8.33
C MET A 197 -13.07 -0.53 -7.42
N LEU A 198 -11.92 0.02 -7.81
CA LEU A 198 -10.68 0.05 -7.01
C LEU A 198 -9.94 1.37 -7.22
N SER A 199 -9.02 1.67 -6.29
CA SER A 199 -8.13 2.83 -6.36
C SER A 199 -7.05 2.62 -7.42
N SER A 200 -7.04 3.45 -8.45
CA SER A 200 -6.12 3.39 -9.59
C SER A 200 -4.78 4.09 -9.34
N LYS A 201 -4.66 4.93 -8.30
CA LYS A 201 -3.37 5.49 -7.85
C LYS A 201 -3.10 5.14 -6.41
N VAL A 202 -1.86 4.72 -6.17
CA VAL A 202 -1.35 4.34 -4.85
C VAL A 202 -0.01 5.04 -4.63
N LYS A 203 0.19 5.65 -3.47
CA LYS A 203 1.45 6.31 -3.12
C LYS A 203 1.86 6.00 -1.69
N PHE A 204 3.14 5.71 -1.48
CA PHE A 204 3.72 5.53 -0.15
C PHE A 204 5.16 6.03 -0.10
N GLU A 205 5.63 6.36 1.10
CA GLU A 205 7.01 6.71 1.36
C GLU A 205 7.56 5.82 2.48
N TYR A 206 8.71 5.18 2.21
CA TYR A 206 9.42 4.36 3.19
C TYR A 206 10.91 4.70 3.19
N ASN A 207 11.41 5.06 4.38
CA ASN A 207 12.80 5.50 4.58
C ASN A 207 13.12 6.73 3.72
N ARG A 208 13.82 6.55 2.59
CA ARG A 208 14.16 7.60 1.62
C ARG A 208 13.51 7.39 0.25
N TYR A 209 12.63 6.39 0.12
CA TYR A 209 12.03 5.93 -1.13
C TYR A 209 10.55 6.31 -1.19
N LYS A 210 10.20 7.09 -2.20
CA LYS A 210 8.82 7.46 -2.56
C LYS A 210 8.39 6.61 -3.74
N CYS A 211 7.35 5.81 -3.56
CA CYS A 211 6.74 5.01 -4.62
C CYS A 211 5.40 5.61 -5.02
N ASN A 212 5.16 5.75 -6.34
CA ASN A 212 3.85 6.05 -6.90
C ASN A 212 3.52 4.98 -7.93
N LEU A 213 2.35 4.38 -7.82
CA LEU A 213 1.77 3.43 -8.76
C LEU A 213 0.56 4.05 -9.46
N SER A 214 0.40 3.76 -10.74
CA SER A 214 -0.75 4.13 -11.57
C SER A 214 -1.26 2.88 -12.29
N ILE A 215 -2.30 2.26 -11.75
CA ILE A 215 -2.85 0.99 -12.22
C ILE A 215 -3.69 1.23 -13.48
N THR A 216 -3.30 0.64 -14.60
CA THR A 216 -4.02 0.74 -15.86
C THR A 216 -5.07 -0.36 -16.01
N ASP A 217 -4.78 -1.57 -15.55
CA ASP A 217 -5.61 -2.76 -15.76
C ASP A 217 -5.43 -3.78 -14.62
N ILE A 218 -6.46 -4.61 -14.39
CA ILE A 218 -6.48 -5.68 -13.38
C ILE A 218 -7.24 -6.88 -13.94
N GLU A 219 -6.58 -8.02 -14.03
CA GLU A 219 -7.17 -9.30 -14.39
C GLU A 219 -7.24 -10.21 -13.15
N VAL A 220 -8.42 -10.78 -12.90
CA VAL A 220 -8.63 -11.69 -11.77
C VAL A 220 -8.55 -13.13 -12.27
N GLY A 221 -7.67 -13.93 -11.68
CA GLY A 221 -7.57 -15.35 -11.94
C GLY A 221 -8.87 -16.09 -11.61
N LYS A 222 -9.06 -17.30 -12.15
CA LYS A 222 -10.30 -18.06 -11.93
C LYS A 222 -10.57 -18.23 -10.43
N VAL A 223 -11.63 -17.59 -9.95
CA VAL A 223 -12.13 -17.75 -8.57
C VAL A 223 -12.28 -19.24 -8.28
N SER A 224 -11.50 -19.74 -7.31
CA SER A 224 -11.63 -21.11 -6.85
C SER A 224 -13.06 -21.31 -6.35
N LYS A 225 -13.81 -22.21 -6.99
CA LYS A 225 -15.20 -22.48 -6.58
C LYS A 225 -15.20 -22.81 -5.09
N SER A 226 -15.99 -22.05 -4.34
CA SER A 226 -15.97 -22.03 -2.89
C SER A 226 -15.88 -23.43 -2.29
N VAL A 227 -14.85 -23.64 -1.47
CA VAL A 227 -14.76 -24.84 -0.63
C VAL A 227 -16.03 -24.90 0.19
N LYS A 228 -16.86 -25.93 -0.04
CA LYS A 228 -18.02 -26.19 0.81
C LYS A 228 -17.50 -26.39 2.22
N VAL A 229 -17.82 -25.44 3.10
CA VAL A 229 -17.66 -25.62 4.54
C VAL A 229 -18.38 -26.91 4.89
N ARG A 230 -17.65 -27.89 5.43
CA ARG A 230 -18.28 -29.02 6.09
C ARG A 230 -18.80 -28.48 7.41
N ASP A 231 -20.11 -28.48 7.58
CA ASP A 231 -20.72 -28.41 8.90
C ASP A 231 -20.17 -29.56 9.77
N PRO A 232 -20.03 -29.34 11.09
CA PRO A 232 -19.26 -30.19 12.01
C PRO A 232 -19.82 -31.61 12.19
#